data_AF-A0A3N5GND5-F1
#
_entry.id   AF-A0A3N5GND5-F1
#
_cell.length_a   1.000
_cell.length_b   1.000
_cell.length_c   1.000
_cell.angle_alpha   90.00
_cell.angle_beta   90.00
_cell.angle_gamma   90.00
#
_symmetry.space_group_name_H-M   'P 1'
#
loop_
_entity.id
_entity.type
_entity.pdbx_description
1 polymer ?
#
loop_
_entity_poly.entity_id
_entity_poly.type
_entity_poly.pdbx_seq_one_letter_code
_entity_poly.pdbx_strand_id
1 'polypeptide(L)'
;MYRCPMRPISRSWPCPMPMRWWPQQKEFSMSEHDHHHHNHHGEMHPHQLEPPHEVFHDPQAGEVARVWISGGALSLSLHAMAFGKPEVWGHVLAGIAQQVAAAAAEMGHGNPSDNFAEIRKVLNEDLGKVAAKLSPLAAKS
;
A
#
# COMPACT_ATOMS: atom_id res chain seq x y z
N MET A 1 -40.98 9.83 -17.77
CA MET A 1 -39.78 10.65 -17.48
C MET A 1 -39.75 10.91 -15.99
N TYR A 2 -38.91 10.20 -15.24
CA TYR A 2 -38.67 10.49 -13.83
C TYR A 2 -37.20 10.87 -13.68
N ARG A 3 -36.98 12.14 -13.31
CA ARG A 3 -35.67 12.71 -12.98
C ARG A 3 -35.23 12.19 -11.61
N CYS A 4 -34.04 11.61 -11.53
CA CYS A 4 -33.36 11.41 -10.26
C CYS A 4 -32.61 12.69 -9.87
N PRO A 5 -32.83 13.25 -8.66
CA PRO A 5 -32.16 14.47 -8.22
C PRO A 5 -30.76 14.17 -7.68
N MET A 6 -29.76 14.85 -8.24
CA MET A 6 -28.48 15.07 -7.58
C MET A 6 -28.71 15.75 -6.23
N ARG A 7 -28.14 15.20 -5.15
CA ARG A 7 -27.70 16.00 -4.00
C ARG A 7 -26.37 15.52 -3.41
N PRO A 8 -25.62 16.45 -2.78
CA PRO A 8 -24.18 16.37 -2.56
C PRO A 8 -23.83 16.10 -1.09
N ILE A 9 -22.66 15.52 -0.83
CA ILE A 9 -22.00 15.64 0.48
C ILE A 9 -20.51 15.94 0.29
N SER A 10 -20.19 17.19 0.61
CA SER A 10 -18.89 17.70 0.98
C SER A 10 -18.29 16.95 2.17
N ARG A 11 -16.98 16.73 2.18
CA ARG A 11 -16.09 17.03 3.31
C ARG A 11 -14.63 16.97 2.86
N SER A 12 -14.12 18.18 2.65
CA SER A 12 -12.73 18.60 2.78
C SER A 12 -11.85 17.71 3.66
N TRP A 13 -10.86 17.07 3.06
CA TRP A 13 -9.60 16.78 3.74
C TRP A 13 -8.63 17.91 3.37
N PRO A 14 -8.09 18.68 4.33
CA PRO A 14 -7.07 19.66 4.02
C PRO A 14 -5.78 18.92 3.66
N CYS A 15 -5.37 18.96 2.38
CA CYS A 15 -3.98 18.71 2.01
C CYS A 15 -3.13 19.85 2.59
N PRO A 16 -2.18 19.58 3.50
CA PRO A 16 -1.20 20.59 3.88
C PRO A 16 -0.15 20.69 2.76
N MET A 17 -0.35 21.68 1.89
CA MET A 17 0.61 22.57 1.18
C MET A 17 1.96 22.05 0.61
N PRO A 18 2.48 22.73 -0.44
CA PRO A 18 3.54 22.23 -1.31
C PRO A 18 4.94 22.50 -0.75
N MET A 19 5.87 21.57 -0.93
CA MET A 19 7.30 21.80 -0.70
C MET A 19 8.05 21.84 -2.03
N ARG A 20 8.17 23.06 -2.54
CA ARG A 20 9.19 23.50 -3.48
C ARG A 20 10.56 23.36 -2.82
N TRP A 21 11.34 22.36 -3.20
CA TRP A 21 12.78 22.35 -2.92
C TRP A 21 13.56 21.78 -4.10
N TRP A 22 14.20 22.69 -4.83
CA TRP A 22 15.45 22.45 -5.54
C TRP A 22 16.43 23.48 -5.00
N PRO A 23 17.67 23.08 -4.68
CA PRO A 23 18.79 23.90 -5.08
C PRO A 23 19.79 23.08 -5.88
N GLN A 24 20.27 23.70 -6.95
CA GLN A 24 21.39 23.26 -7.76
C GLN A 24 22.69 23.66 -7.05
N GLN A 25 23.61 22.72 -6.84
CA GLN A 25 25.01 23.03 -6.55
C GLN A 25 25.93 22.13 -7.38
N LYS A 26 26.85 22.78 -8.09
CA LYS A 26 27.95 22.18 -8.86
C LYS A 26 29.13 21.84 -7.95
N GLU A 27 29.63 20.62 -8.15
CA GLU A 27 31.02 20.10 -8.16
C GLU A 27 32.10 20.65 -7.21
N PHE A 28 32.75 19.74 -6.46
CA PHE A 28 34.21 19.58 -6.44
C PHE A 28 34.60 18.16 -5.92
N SER A 29 35.80 17.72 -6.30
CA SER A 29 36.28 16.32 -6.49
C SER A 29 37.03 15.68 -5.30
N MET A 30 36.96 14.33 -5.20
CA MET A 30 38.04 13.33 -4.95
C MET A 30 37.80 12.23 -3.88
N SER A 31 38.10 10.99 -4.34
CA SER A 31 38.54 9.73 -3.68
C SER A 31 37.59 8.81 -2.88
N GLU A 32 37.24 7.71 -3.56
CA GLU A 32 37.38 6.29 -3.16
C GLU A 32 37.14 5.92 -1.69
N HIS A 33 35.95 5.38 -1.43
CA HIS A 33 35.76 4.13 -0.70
C HIS A 33 34.68 3.34 -1.46
N ASP A 34 35.06 2.24 -2.11
CA ASP A 34 34.15 1.30 -2.77
C ASP A 34 33.30 0.58 -1.74
N HIS A 35 32.28 1.26 -1.23
CA HIS A 35 31.06 0.61 -0.81
C HIS A 35 30.22 0.47 -2.08
N HIS A 36 30.14 -0.76 -2.62
CA HIS A 36 29.13 -1.12 -3.60
C HIS A 36 27.74 -0.96 -2.96
N HIS A 37 27.27 0.27 -2.84
CA HIS A 37 25.87 0.56 -2.73
C HIS A 37 25.28 0.08 -4.04
N HIS A 38 24.62 -1.08 -4.02
CA HIS A 38 23.74 -1.49 -5.10
C HIS A 38 22.66 -0.43 -5.21
N ASN A 39 22.93 0.55 -6.05
CA ASN A 39 22.04 1.64 -6.35
C ASN A 39 21.03 1.07 -7.35
N HIS A 40 19.99 0.38 -6.86
CA HIS A 40 18.89 -0.15 -7.69
C HIS A 40 18.00 0.96 -8.28
N HIS A 41 18.49 2.22 -8.31
CA HIS A 41 17.81 3.34 -8.92
C HIS A 41 17.63 3.09 -10.42
N GLY A 42 16.41 2.75 -10.82
CA GLY A 42 16.03 2.51 -12.22
C GLY A 42 15.93 1.04 -12.61
N GLU A 43 16.26 0.10 -11.73
CA GLU A 43 16.03 -1.33 -12.00
C GLU A 43 14.54 -1.66 -11.78
N MET A 44 13.82 -1.91 -12.86
CA MET A 44 12.46 -2.47 -12.78
C MET A 44 12.53 -3.99 -12.70
N HIS A 45 11.83 -4.58 -11.74
CA HIS A 45 11.71 -6.02 -11.66
C HIS A 45 10.83 -6.53 -12.82
N PRO A 46 11.19 -7.63 -13.51
CA PRO A 46 10.49 -8.08 -14.73
C PRO A 46 9.02 -8.43 -14.53
N HIS A 47 8.60 -8.72 -13.28
CA HIS A 47 7.22 -9.01 -12.90
C HIS A 47 6.54 -7.86 -12.15
N GLN A 48 7.07 -6.64 -12.27
CA GLN A 48 6.46 -5.45 -11.71
C GLN A 48 5.15 -5.14 -12.43
N LEU A 49 4.09 -4.91 -11.68
CA LEU A 49 2.84 -4.39 -12.21
C LEU A 49 3.01 -2.91 -12.57
N GLU A 50 2.43 -2.51 -13.70
CA GLU A 50 2.30 -1.09 -14.03
C GLU A 50 1.29 -0.42 -13.10
N PRO A 51 1.47 0.88 -12.78
CA PRO A 51 0.45 1.65 -12.07
C PRO A 51 -0.90 1.58 -12.81
N PRO A 52 -2.04 1.55 -12.09
CA PRO A 52 -3.35 1.66 -12.71
C PRO A 52 -3.45 2.89 -13.61
N HIS A 53 -4.14 2.79 -14.75
CA HIS A 53 -4.22 3.89 -15.72
C HIS A 53 -4.73 5.20 -15.12
N GLU A 54 -5.70 5.12 -14.20
CA GLU A 54 -6.27 6.26 -13.48
C GLU A 54 -5.26 7.06 -12.64
N VAL A 55 -4.18 6.41 -12.17
CA VAL A 55 -3.14 7.05 -11.36
C VAL A 55 -2.27 8.00 -12.19
N PHE A 56 -2.05 7.74 -13.48
CA PHE A 56 -1.17 8.56 -14.33
C PHE A 56 -1.68 9.98 -14.56
N HIS A 57 -2.98 10.22 -14.37
CA HIS A 57 -3.62 11.50 -14.60
C HIS A 57 -4.05 12.21 -13.32
N ASP A 58 -3.82 11.60 -12.16
CA ASP A 58 -4.13 12.19 -10.86
C ASP A 58 -2.87 12.78 -10.21
N PRO A 59 -2.72 14.12 -10.16
CA PRO A 59 -1.56 14.77 -9.54
C PRO A 59 -1.51 14.60 -8.01
N GLN A 60 -2.56 14.06 -7.38
CA GLN A 60 -2.57 13.74 -5.95
C GLN A 60 -2.32 12.26 -5.68
N ALA A 61 -2.22 11.41 -6.71
CA ALA A 61 -1.94 10.01 -6.51
C ALA A 61 -0.51 9.80 -6.02
N GLY A 62 -0.37 8.97 -5.00
CA GLY A 62 0.92 8.56 -4.44
C GLY A 62 0.95 7.04 -4.28
N GLU A 63 2.05 6.42 -4.64
CA GLU A 63 2.28 5.00 -4.38
C GLU A 63 2.46 4.79 -2.87
N VAL A 64 1.65 3.93 -2.28
CA VAL A 64 1.66 3.69 -0.82
C VAL A 64 2.36 2.39 -0.45
N ALA A 65 2.25 1.34 -1.27
CA ALA A 65 2.85 0.05 -0.99
C ALA A 65 3.20 -0.71 -2.28
N ARG A 66 4.27 -1.50 -2.21
CA ARG A 66 4.62 -2.52 -3.21
C ARG A 66 4.80 -3.85 -2.49
N VAL A 67 4.03 -4.85 -2.89
CA VAL A 67 3.99 -6.17 -2.24
C VAL A 67 4.48 -7.22 -3.22
N TRP A 68 5.36 -8.10 -2.75
CA TRP A 68 6.01 -9.13 -3.54
C TRP A 68 5.93 -10.48 -2.84
N ILE A 69 5.87 -11.55 -3.62
CA ILE A 69 6.15 -12.90 -3.15
C ILE A 69 7.60 -13.20 -3.54
N SER A 70 8.47 -13.40 -2.55
CA SER A 70 9.88 -13.72 -2.76
C SER A 70 10.29 -14.84 -1.81
N GLY A 71 10.88 -15.92 -2.35
CA GLY A 71 11.28 -17.09 -1.55
C GLY A 71 10.14 -17.76 -0.78
N GLY A 72 8.89 -17.63 -1.25
CA GLY A 72 7.69 -18.16 -0.57
C GLY A 72 7.18 -17.30 0.59
N ALA A 73 7.77 -16.13 0.82
CA ALA A 73 7.34 -15.18 1.84
C ALA A 73 6.87 -13.85 1.20
N LEU A 74 6.10 -13.08 1.97
CA LEU A 74 5.69 -11.74 1.58
C LEU A 74 6.79 -10.73 1.92
N SER A 75 7.20 -9.95 0.93
CA SER A 75 8.12 -8.82 1.09
C SER A 75 7.39 -7.53 0.69
N LEU A 76 7.56 -6.46 1.47
CA LEU A 76 6.82 -5.21 1.25
C LEU A 76 7.74 -3.98 1.31
N SER A 77 7.52 -3.05 0.38
CA SER A 77 7.96 -1.65 0.50
C SER A 77 6.76 -0.79 0.87
N LEU A 78 6.88 0.07 1.87
CA LEU A 78 5.76 0.84 2.41
C LEU A 78 6.12 2.31 2.59
N HIS A 79 5.29 3.20 2.06
CA HIS A 79 5.33 4.61 2.42
C HIS A 79 4.62 4.80 3.78
N ALA A 80 5.32 4.50 4.88
CA ALA A 80 4.76 4.44 6.23
C ALA A 80 4.03 5.73 6.66
N MET A 81 4.44 6.88 6.13
CA MET A 81 3.85 8.18 6.45
C MET A 81 2.67 8.59 5.55
N ALA A 82 2.24 7.75 4.60
CA ALA A 82 1.16 8.08 3.65
C ALA A 82 -0.16 8.47 4.35
N PHE A 83 -0.50 7.75 5.43
CA PHE A 83 -1.78 7.90 6.12
C PHE A 83 -1.66 8.29 7.60
N GLY A 84 -0.44 8.33 8.14
CA GLY A 84 -0.11 8.79 9.49
C GLY A 84 -0.56 7.87 10.64
N LYS A 85 -1.87 7.60 10.77
CA LYS A 85 -2.44 6.89 11.92
C LYS A 85 -2.74 5.40 11.62
N PRO A 86 -2.54 4.48 12.58
CA PRO A 86 -2.83 3.05 12.40
C PRO A 86 -4.29 2.74 12.03
N GLU A 87 -5.24 3.52 12.55
CA GLU A 87 -6.67 3.35 12.24
C GLU A 87 -6.97 3.50 10.74
N VAL A 88 -6.26 4.41 10.05
CA VAL A 88 -6.44 4.63 8.61
C VAL A 88 -5.92 3.43 7.82
N TRP A 89 -4.82 2.83 8.26
CA TRP A 89 -4.31 1.59 7.66
C TRP A 89 -5.30 0.42 7.81
N GLY A 90 -6.11 0.39 8.87
CA GLY A 90 -7.21 -0.57 8.99
C GLY A 90 -8.22 -0.46 7.84
N HIS A 91 -8.57 0.77 7.44
CA HIS A 91 -9.44 1.00 6.27
C HIS A 91 -8.78 0.59 4.95
N VAL A 92 -7.48 0.87 4.79
CA VAL A 92 -6.71 0.45 3.60
C VAL A 92 -6.71 -1.07 3.46
N LEU A 93 -6.42 -1.80 4.54
CA LEU A 93 -6.42 -3.27 4.54
C LEU A 93 -7.80 -3.86 4.21
N ALA A 94 -8.87 -3.25 4.73
CA ALA A 94 -10.23 -3.65 4.36
C ALA A 94 -10.53 -3.44 2.87
N GLY A 95 -10.08 -2.32 2.29
CA GLY A 95 -10.21 -2.04 0.86
C GLY A 95 -9.43 -3.04 -0.01
N ILE A 96 -8.21 -3.39 0.39
CA ILE A 96 -7.41 -4.43 -0.28
C ILE A 96 -8.14 -5.78 -0.23
N ALA A 97 -8.64 -6.18 0.95
CA ALA A 97 -9.38 -7.43 1.11
C ALA A 97 -10.62 -7.49 0.21
N GLN A 98 -11.33 -6.38 0.04
CA GLN A 98 -12.46 -6.28 -0.88
C GLN A 98 -12.03 -6.51 -2.34
N GLN A 99 -10.93 -5.88 -2.78
CA GLN A 99 -10.43 -6.06 -4.15
C GLN A 99 -9.97 -7.49 -4.41
N VAL A 100 -9.27 -8.10 -3.43
CA VAL A 100 -8.85 -9.51 -3.52
C VAL A 100 -10.07 -10.45 -3.62
N ALA A 101 -11.12 -10.19 -2.84
CA ALA A 101 -12.36 -10.99 -2.90
C ALA A 101 -13.04 -10.90 -4.28
N ALA A 102 -13.05 -9.71 -4.89
CA ALA A 102 -13.58 -9.51 -6.24
C ALA A 102 -12.72 -10.24 -7.29
N ALA A 103 -11.40 -10.08 -7.25
CA ALA A 103 -10.48 -10.78 -8.16
C ALA A 103 -10.58 -12.31 -8.04
N ALA A 104 -10.76 -12.84 -6.83
CA ALA A 104 -10.97 -14.27 -6.62
C ALA A 104 -12.25 -14.78 -7.32
N ALA A 105 -13.33 -13.99 -7.27
CA ALA A 105 -14.56 -14.33 -7.99
C ALA A 105 -14.37 -14.28 -9.51
N GLU A 106 -13.62 -13.31 -10.04
CA GLU A 106 -13.26 -13.23 -11.46
C GLU A 106 -12.44 -14.44 -11.93
N MET A 107 -11.64 -15.02 -11.04
CA MET A 107 -10.90 -16.27 -11.29
C MET A 107 -11.76 -17.54 -11.14
N GLY A 108 -13.06 -17.41 -10.87
CA GLY A 108 -14.00 -18.53 -10.75
C GLY A 108 -14.15 -19.11 -9.34
N HIS A 109 -13.58 -18.47 -8.32
CA HIS A 109 -13.78 -18.88 -6.93
C HIS A 109 -15.03 -18.22 -6.35
N GLY A 110 -16.12 -18.97 -6.22
CA GLY A 110 -17.30 -18.55 -5.48
C GLY A 110 -17.88 -17.20 -5.92
N ASN A 111 -18.48 -16.47 -4.97
CA ASN A 111 -18.90 -15.09 -5.18
C ASN A 111 -18.09 -14.14 -4.26
N PRO A 112 -18.04 -12.83 -4.57
CA PRO A 112 -17.23 -11.88 -3.80
C PRO A 112 -17.57 -11.80 -2.30
N SER A 113 -18.84 -11.99 -1.94
CA SER A 113 -19.29 -11.94 -0.53
C SER A 113 -18.73 -13.10 0.27
N ASP A 114 -18.82 -14.31 -0.26
CA ASP A 114 -18.31 -15.52 0.41
C ASP A 114 -16.79 -15.49 0.49
N ASN A 115 -16.12 -15.06 -0.59
CA ASN A 115 -14.67 -14.87 -0.59
C ASN A 115 -14.22 -13.86 0.47
N PHE A 116 -14.90 -12.72 0.56
CA PHE A 116 -14.59 -11.70 1.56
C PHE A 116 -14.84 -12.21 2.99
N ALA A 117 -15.90 -13.00 3.21
CA ALA A 117 -16.18 -13.61 4.50
C ALA A 117 -15.05 -14.55 4.94
N GLU A 118 -14.53 -15.38 4.02
CA GLU A 118 -13.41 -16.27 4.30
C GLU A 118 -12.11 -15.50 4.55
N ILE A 119 -11.79 -14.49 3.72
CA ILE A 119 -10.64 -13.60 3.94
C ILE A 119 -10.70 -12.97 5.32
N ARG A 120 -11.85 -12.43 5.71
CA ARG A 120 -12.04 -11.80 7.03
C ARG A 120 -11.82 -12.79 8.18
N LYS A 121 -12.31 -14.02 8.05
CA LYS A 121 -12.14 -15.06 9.06
C LYS A 121 -10.66 -15.38 9.26
N VAL A 122 -9.95 -15.76 8.19
CA VAL A 122 -8.53 -16.12 8.26
C VAL A 122 -7.67 -14.93 8.72
N LEU A 123 -7.95 -13.73 8.22
CA LEU A 123 -7.25 -12.51 8.63
C LEU A 123 -7.38 -12.26 10.13
N ASN A 124 -8.58 -12.37 10.71
CA ASN A 124 -8.78 -12.16 12.14
C ASN A 124 -8.05 -13.20 13.00
N GLU A 125 -8.03 -14.46 12.55
CA GLU A 125 -7.26 -15.51 13.23
C GLU A 125 -5.76 -15.18 13.25
N ASP A 126 -5.20 -14.77 12.11
CA ASP A 126 -3.78 -14.43 12.00
C ASP A 126 -3.41 -13.13 12.72
N LEU A 127 -4.29 -12.13 12.71
CA LEU A 127 -4.14 -10.93 13.54
C LEU A 127 -4.08 -11.29 15.03
N GLY A 128 -4.87 -12.27 15.47
CA GLY A 128 -4.79 -12.81 16.84
C GLY A 128 -3.42 -13.43 17.14
N LYS A 129 -2.88 -14.24 16.21
CA LYS A 129 -1.54 -14.82 16.35
C LYS A 129 -0.44 -13.75 16.39
N VAL A 130 -0.54 -12.73 15.55
CA VAL A 130 0.40 -11.59 15.54
C VAL A 130 0.30 -10.80 16.83
N ALA A 131 -0.90 -10.51 17.34
CA ALA A 131 -1.09 -9.83 18.61
C ALA A 131 -0.46 -10.60 19.78
N ALA A 132 -0.56 -11.94 19.79
CA ALA A 132 0.10 -12.77 20.77
C ALA A 132 1.64 -12.67 20.70
N LYS A 133 2.22 -12.63 19.49
CA LYS A 133 3.67 -12.45 19.29
C LYS A 133 4.17 -11.07 19.72
N LEU A 134 3.37 -10.04 19.49
CA LEU A 134 3.69 -8.66 19.87
C LEU A 134 3.43 -8.38 21.36
N SER A 135 2.78 -9.31 22.07
CA SER A 135 2.47 -9.14 23.50
C SER A 135 3.75 -9.16 24.35
N PRO A 136 3.91 -8.26 25.35
CA PRO A 136 5.11 -8.17 26.18
C PRO A 136 5.47 -9.45 26.94
N LEU A 137 4.49 -10.33 27.16
CA LEU A 137 4.68 -11.63 27.81
C LEU A 137 5.41 -12.66 26.93
N ALA A 138 5.36 -12.52 25.60
CA ALA A 138 6.09 -13.39 24.66
C ALA A 138 7.59 -13.04 24.58
N ALA A 139 7.99 -11.83 24.96
CA ALA A 139 9.37 -11.34 24.89
C ALA A 139 10.26 -11.76 26.07
N LYS A 140 9.78 -12.63 26.97
CA LYS A 140 10.49 -13.06 28.20
C LYS A 140 10.67 -14.58 28.35
N SER A 141 10.38 -15.38 27.31
CA SER A 141 10.57 -16.83 27.33
C SER A 141 11.75 -17.28 26.49
#